data_AF-A0A316DCA2-F1
#
_entry.id   AF-A0A316DCA2-F1
#
_cell.length_a   1.000
_cell.length_b   1.000
_cell.length_c   1.000
_cell.angle_alpha   90.00
_cell.angle_beta   90.00
_cell.angle_gamma   90.00
#
_symmetry.space_group_name_H-M   'P 1'
#
loop_
_entity.id
_entity.type
_entity.pdbx_description
1 polymer ?
#
loop_
_entity_poly.entity_id
_entity_poly.type
_entity_poly.pdbx_seq_one_letter_code
_entity_poly.pdbx_strand_id
1 'polypeptide(L)'
;MKRWQKWFSSTLLLTTLLTPLLLLTPKAQACECVNTYHDDDDVAGYAQYAVIAAKYQYGFMDGDENGYFHPTAHITREELAVVLAKALNLELPATRGETSQFTDVQPGSWSSAYLEAVAQAGLMSGEENGQFHPHNPITREQLAATLVRALHVDVTGQGKNLVVADRDQVSPWARDAVQVARAVGLMHGDTLETFNPQAPAERQQVAVVMVNYLIRQSVQAQIDQKLQAIQEKNVTKFLATIDPEKAAYKREQQHWFEDVVASPVTDYKLEIRDLVVTPPMAVAVSLVQTYTLHGERYELPFQERYTMTEQGWLDSDLLFEKLIAQHFLIYYRDGDQATAEKVQADAEAAYTELQKRYPHEKPAGQLLEIKLYNDPELLRQSVKLSFAWQFAGWYEYGEAIKLSAKPGAQGFYQAKIQHEMVHELTIAQSNNNLPYWLAEGLAVYYSADEQFGVPVLPDTYTSIADLETLNLEALTDSQEISQYYNQAGNIITFLADTYGEGVVRKLVQELGTYPYQDGTTSHHDDLNRQHLRAIIPNVLNGKTLDQLDTEWQNWIKEKTLS
;
A
#
# COMPACT_ATOMS: atom_id res chain seq x y z
N MET A 1 65.40 -24.46 55.20
CA MET A 1 64.60 -25.68 55.43
C MET A 1 64.16 -26.23 54.08
N LYS A 2 64.23 -27.56 53.93
CA LYS A 2 63.70 -28.51 52.89
C LYS A 2 62.50 -27.99 52.04
N ARG A 3 62.16 -28.43 50.82
CA ARG A 3 62.59 -29.38 49.75
C ARG A 3 61.53 -29.23 48.59
N TRP A 4 61.94 -29.39 47.31
CA TRP A 4 61.34 -30.21 46.19
C TRP A 4 59.84 -30.05 45.83
N GLN A 5 59.35 -29.97 44.56
CA GLN A 5 59.32 -30.93 43.41
C GLN A 5 58.62 -30.22 42.21
N LYS A 6 59.23 -30.01 41.03
CA LYS A 6 59.17 -30.74 39.72
C LYS A 6 57.88 -31.46 39.23
N TRP A 7 57.39 -30.97 38.06
CA TRP A 7 56.89 -31.61 36.80
C TRP A 7 55.57 -32.42 36.76
N PHE A 8 54.69 -32.13 35.77
CA PHE A 8 54.24 -33.06 34.71
C PHE A 8 53.40 -32.37 33.59
N SER A 9 53.69 -32.74 32.34
CA SER A 9 52.99 -32.39 31.09
C SER A 9 51.70 -33.20 30.90
N SER A 10 50.68 -32.66 30.23
CA SER A 10 49.74 -33.48 29.43
C SER A 10 49.06 -32.67 28.33
N THR A 11 49.30 -33.08 27.11
CA THR A 11 48.58 -32.79 25.87
C THR A 11 47.12 -33.21 25.99
N LEU A 12 46.15 -32.38 25.56
CA LEU A 12 44.78 -32.83 25.32
C LEU A 12 44.38 -32.48 23.88
N LEU A 13 44.12 -33.53 23.08
CA LEU A 13 43.48 -33.45 21.77
C LEU A 13 42.08 -32.84 21.91
N LEU A 14 41.79 -31.77 21.18
CA LEU A 14 40.42 -31.34 20.91
C LEU A 14 39.92 -32.09 19.66
N THR A 15 39.09 -33.09 19.87
CA THR A 15 38.25 -33.69 18.83
C THR A 15 37.05 -32.79 18.56
N THR A 16 36.97 -32.22 17.36
CA THR A 16 35.80 -31.47 16.87
C THR A 16 34.68 -32.44 16.51
N LEU A 17 33.65 -32.54 17.34
CA LEU A 17 32.37 -33.14 16.98
C LEU A 17 31.58 -32.13 16.15
N LEU A 18 31.44 -32.40 14.85
CA LEU A 18 30.43 -31.78 14.00
C LEU A 18 29.04 -32.22 14.48
N THR A 19 28.31 -31.32 15.13
CA THR A 19 26.85 -31.45 15.28
C THR A 19 26.18 -30.87 14.02
N PRO A 20 25.26 -31.61 13.38
CA PRO A 20 24.48 -31.05 12.28
C PRO A 20 23.57 -29.96 12.87
N LEU A 21 23.72 -28.73 12.38
CA LEU A 21 22.86 -27.61 12.68
C LEU A 21 21.47 -27.95 12.12
N LEU A 22 20.57 -28.45 12.97
CA LEU A 22 19.16 -28.51 12.65
C LEU A 22 18.70 -27.07 12.40
N LEU A 23 18.44 -26.74 11.14
CA LEU A 23 17.68 -25.55 10.76
C LEU A 23 16.30 -25.69 11.42
N LEU A 24 16.14 -25.07 12.59
CA LEU A 24 14.83 -24.76 13.15
C LEU A 24 14.18 -23.83 12.14
N THR A 25 13.31 -24.37 11.30
CA THR A 25 12.33 -23.53 10.61
C THR A 25 11.56 -22.78 11.71
N PRO A 26 11.45 -21.44 11.66
CA PRO A 26 10.54 -20.77 12.56
C PRO A 26 9.16 -21.31 12.21
N LYS A 27 8.59 -22.13 13.09
CA LYS A 27 7.14 -22.33 13.07
C LYS A 27 6.55 -20.93 13.16
N ALA A 28 5.75 -20.55 12.17
CA ALA A 28 4.92 -19.37 12.26
C ALA A 28 4.21 -19.43 13.61
N GLN A 29 4.61 -18.55 14.52
CA GLN A 29 3.97 -18.45 15.81
C GLN A 29 2.64 -17.80 15.51
N ALA A 30 1.58 -18.62 15.48
CA ALA A 30 0.22 -18.11 15.47
C ALA A 30 0.14 -17.08 16.61
N CYS A 31 -0.34 -15.89 16.30
CA CYS A 31 -0.60 -14.86 17.29
C CYS A 31 -1.45 -15.51 18.40
N GLU A 32 -0.90 -15.66 19.60
CA GLU A 32 -1.70 -16.07 20.76
C GLU A 32 -2.68 -14.91 21.00
N CYS A 33 -3.94 -15.10 20.60
CA CYS A 33 -5.02 -14.24 21.05
C CYS A 33 -4.98 -14.30 22.58
N VAL A 34 -4.63 -13.19 23.22
CA VAL A 34 -4.66 -13.09 24.67
C VAL A 34 -6.11 -13.33 25.08
N ASN A 35 -6.39 -14.45 25.77
CA ASN A 35 -7.70 -14.72 26.34
C ASN A 35 -8.10 -13.54 27.23
N THR A 36 -8.98 -12.69 26.73
CA THR A 36 -9.43 -11.44 27.31
C THR A 36 -10.59 -11.70 28.27
N TYR A 37 -11.50 -12.59 27.88
CA TYR A 37 -12.63 -13.02 28.68
C TYR A 37 -12.61 -14.53 28.91
N HIS A 38 -13.32 -15.00 29.94
CA HIS A 38 -13.44 -16.42 30.26
C HIS A 38 -14.23 -17.23 29.23
N ASP A 39 -15.00 -16.55 28.39
CA ASP A 39 -15.84 -17.09 27.30
C ASP A 39 -15.35 -16.65 25.91
N ASP A 40 -14.06 -16.38 25.74
CA ASP A 40 -13.48 -16.06 24.42
C ASP A 40 -13.70 -17.18 23.38
N ASP A 41 -13.74 -18.43 23.83
CA ASP A 41 -14.05 -19.60 22.98
C ASP A 41 -15.50 -19.56 22.43
N ASP A 42 -16.41 -18.82 23.09
CA ASP A 42 -17.79 -18.62 22.64
C ASP A 42 -17.93 -17.43 21.68
N VAL A 43 -16.88 -16.62 21.50
CA VAL A 43 -16.87 -15.49 20.56
C VAL A 43 -16.64 -16.04 19.14
N ALA A 44 -17.58 -15.74 18.24
CA ALA A 44 -17.46 -16.16 16.85
C ALA A 44 -16.20 -15.55 16.21
N GLY A 45 -15.52 -16.31 15.33
CA GLY A 45 -14.25 -15.88 14.71
C GLY A 45 -14.30 -14.50 14.03
N TYR A 46 -15.45 -14.15 13.42
CA TYR A 46 -15.65 -12.84 12.79
C TYR A 46 -15.72 -11.67 13.81
N ALA A 47 -16.01 -11.95 15.08
CA ALA A 47 -16.22 -10.96 16.13
C ALA A 47 -15.03 -10.84 17.10
N GLN A 48 -14.07 -11.78 17.07
CA GLN A 48 -12.97 -11.83 18.03
C GLN A 48 -12.21 -10.51 18.14
N TYR A 49 -11.76 -9.96 17.00
CA TYR A 49 -11.07 -8.66 17.00
C TYR A 49 -11.96 -7.54 17.55
N ALA A 50 -13.22 -7.48 17.13
CA ALA A 50 -14.12 -6.41 17.51
C ALA A 50 -14.45 -6.41 19.00
N VAL A 51 -14.62 -7.58 19.61
CA VAL A 51 -14.87 -7.74 21.05
C VAL A 51 -13.69 -7.22 21.88
N ILE A 52 -12.46 -7.54 21.46
CA ILE A 52 -11.24 -7.06 22.11
C ILE A 52 -11.08 -5.54 21.91
N ALA A 53 -11.24 -5.06 20.67
CA ALA A 53 -11.11 -3.65 20.33
C ALA A 53 -12.16 -2.78 21.03
N ALA A 54 -13.40 -3.27 21.17
CA ALA A 54 -14.48 -2.55 21.84
C ALA A 54 -14.14 -2.19 23.30
N LYS A 55 -13.33 -3.02 23.97
CA LYS A 55 -12.83 -2.75 25.33
C LYS A 55 -11.53 -1.96 25.32
N TYR A 56 -10.49 -2.50 24.72
CA TYR A 56 -9.12 -1.98 24.91
C TYR A 56 -8.77 -0.82 23.99
N GLN A 57 -9.35 -0.79 22.78
CA GLN A 57 -9.05 0.26 21.81
C GLN A 57 -10.05 1.42 21.92
N TYR A 58 -11.33 1.11 22.09
CA TYR A 58 -12.40 2.12 22.03
C TYR A 58 -13.19 2.31 23.33
N GLY A 59 -13.09 1.39 24.30
CA GLY A 59 -13.67 1.54 25.65
C GLY A 59 -15.20 1.66 25.73
N PHE A 60 -15.94 1.21 24.71
CA PHE A 60 -17.41 1.35 24.66
C PHE A 60 -18.16 0.10 25.14
N MET A 61 -17.53 -1.08 25.17
CA MET A 61 -18.09 -2.30 25.76
C MET A 61 -17.10 -2.97 26.71
N ASP A 62 -17.64 -3.62 27.74
CA ASP A 62 -16.89 -4.45 28.70
C ASP A 62 -17.68 -5.73 29.00
N GLY A 63 -17.00 -6.71 29.58
CA GLY A 63 -17.61 -7.89 30.17
C GLY A 63 -18.22 -7.62 31.54
N ASP A 64 -18.77 -8.66 32.14
CA ASP A 64 -19.32 -8.61 33.49
C ASP A 64 -18.21 -8.62 34.58
N GLU A 65 -18.64 -8.47 35.83
CA GLU A 65 -17.74 -8.48 36.99
C GLU A 65 -16.98 -9.81 37.20
N ASN A 66 -17.44 -10.89 36.57
CA ASN A 66 -16.83 -12.21 36.64
C ASN A 66 -15.87 -12.47 35.47
N GLY A 67 -15.68 -11.52 34.56
CA GLY A 67 -14.78 -11.65 33.42
C GLY A 67 -15.37 -12.36 32.20
N TYR A 68 -16.71 -12.42 32.08
CA TYR A 68 -17.42 -12.96 30.91
C TYR A 68 -17.95 -11.85 30.01
N PHE A 69 -17.77 -11.96 28.70
CA PHE A 69 -18.29 -10.98 27.73
C PHE A 69 -19.77 -11.20 27.39
N HIS A 70 -20.23 -12.45 27.46
CA HIS A 70 -21.54 -12.93 27.03
C HIS A 70 -21.82 -12.65 25.54
N PRO A 71 -21.03 -13.21 24.60
CA PRO A 71 -21.06 -12.82 23.19
C PRO A 71 -22.42 -13.00 22.51
N THR A 72 -23.16 -14.05 22.88
CA THR A 72 -24.46 -14.40 22.30
C THR A 72 -25.66 -13.86 23.09
N ALA A 73 -25.42 -13.16 24.20
CA ALA A 73 -26.51 -12.50 24.91
C ALA A 73 -27.05 -11.32 24.08
N HIS A 74 -28.37 -11.15 24.11
CA HIS A 74 -29.02 -10.06 23.38
C HIS A 74 -28.80 -8.73 24.09
N ILE A 75 -28.42 -7.70 23.34
CA ILE A 75 -28.23 -6.36 23.88
C ILE A 75 -29.58 -5.65 24.03
N THR A 76 -29.77 -4.99 25.16
CA THR A 76 -30.94 -4.14 25.43
C THR A 76 -30.79 -2.75 24.81
N ARG A 77 -31.92 -2.03 24.68
CA ARG A 77 -31.91 -0.63 24.21
C ARG A 77 -31.12 0.30 25.13
N GLU A 78 -31.15 0.07 26.44
CA GLU A 78 -30.36 0.85 27.40
C GLU A 78 -28.85 0.60 27.28
N GLU A 79 -28.45 -0.65 27.10
CA GLU A 79 -27.04 -1.00 26.90
C GLU A 79 -26.52 -0.43 25.58
N LEU A 80 -27.30 -0.50 24.49
CA LEU A 80 -26.91 0.11 23.23
C LEU A 80 -26.78 1.64 23.36
N ALA A 81 -27.67 2.30 24.10
CA ALA A 81 -27.57 3.75 24.33
C ALA A 81 -26.23 4.11 24.99
N VAL A 82 -25.78 3.31 25.96
CA VAL A 82 -24.47 3.48 26.61
C VAL A 82 -23.32 3.22 25.63
N VAL A 83 -23.41 2.16 24.83
CA VAL A 83 -22.43 1.83 23.78
C VAL A 83 -22.27 2.99 22.80
N LEU A 84 -23.36 3.50 22.25
CA LEU A 84 -23.36 4.60 21.28
C LEU A 84 -22.79 5.88 21.89
N ALA A 85 -23.26 6.25 23.08
CA ALA A 85 -22.80 7.47 23.73
C ALA A 85 -21.30 7.44 24.05
N LYS A 86 -20.76 6.28 24.48
CA LYS A 86 -19.33 6.11 24.70
C LYS A 86 -18.54 6.10 23.38
N ALA A 87 -18.95 5.27 22.42
CA ALA A 87 -18.23 5.11 21.15
C ALA A 87 -18.16 6.41 20.34
N LEU A 88 -19.25 7.20 20.36
CA LEU A 88 -19.35 8.47 19.64
C LEU A 88 -18.92 9.67 20.49
N ASN A 89 -18.47 9.43 21.73
CA ASN A 89 -18.08 10.45 22.70
C ASN A 89 -19.11 11.58 22.83
N LEU A 90 -20.39 11.21 22.98
CA LEU A 90 -21.50 12.16 23.06
C LEU A 90 -21.44 12.96 24.37
N GLU A 91 -21.78 14.24 24.29
CA GLU A 91 -21.93 15.09 25.47
C GLU A 91 -23.10 14.58 26.34
N LEU A 92 -22.82 14.26 27.60
CA LEU A 92 -23.86 13.90 28.55
C LEU A 92 -24.56 15.16 29.05
N PRO A 93 -25.89 15.12 29.26
CA PRO A 93 -26.62 16.27 29.77
C PRO A 93 -26.05 16.77 31.10
N ALA A 94 -26.08 18.09 31.30
CA ALA A 94 -25.58 18.73 32.52
C ALA A 94 -26.28 18.24 33.80
N THR A 95 -27.53 17.80 33.68
CA THR A 95 -28.30 17.17 34.77
C THR A 95 -27.78 15.78 35.13
N ARG A 96 -26.85 15.20 34.36
CA ARG A 96 -26.26 13.86 34.59
C ARG A 96 -27.30 12.76 34.83
N GLY A 97 -28.46 12.89 34.19
CA GLY A 97 -29.57 11.93 34.36
C GLY A 97 -30.46 12.18 35.58
N GLU A 98 -30.26 13.26 36.35
CA GLU A 98 -31.13 13.66 37.48
C GLU A 98 -32.59 13.91 37.06
N THR A 99 -32.84 14.06 35.76
CA THR A 99 -34.17 14.09 35.15
C THR A 99 -34.14 13.22 33.89
N SER A 100 -35.23 12.52 33.59
CA SER A 100 -35.43 11.87 32.29
C SER A 100 -36.70 12.36 31.61
N GLN A 101 -36.66 12.49 30.29
CA GLN A 101 -37.85 12.72 29.46
C GLN A 101 -38.71 11.47 29.31
N PHE A 102 -38.15 10.30 29.64
CA PHE A 102 -38.83 9.01 29.50
C PHE A 102 -39.47 8.58 30.82
N THR A 103 -40.74 8.16 30.76
CA THR A 103 -41.54 7.85 31.96
C THR A 103 -41.16 6.53 32.63
N ASP A 104 -40.50 5.64 31.89
CA ASP A 104 -40.07 4.31 32.31
C ASP A 104 -38.55 4.24 32.59
N VAL A 105 -37.86 5.38 32.59
CA VAL A 105 -36.45 5.50 32.94
C VAL A 105 -36.32 6.17 34.30
N GLN A 106 -35.76 5.46 35.27
CA GLN A 106 -35.52 6.01 36.60
C GLN A 106 -34.44 7.12 36.52
N PRO A 107 -34.74 8.36 36.95
CA PRO A 107 -33.72 9.40 37.05
C PRO A 107 -32.58 9.00 37.99
N GLY A 108 -31.36 9.29 37.59
CA GLY A 108 -30.13 8.93 38.32
C GLY A 108 -29.72 7.46 38.17
N SER A 109 -30.42 6.67 37.34
CA SER A 109 -29.93 5.33 36.98
C SER A 109 -28.61 5.42 36.21
N TRP A 110 -27.83 4.34 36.23
CA TRP A 110 -26.53 4.24 35.56
C TRP A 110 -26.61 4.57 34.05
N SER A 111 -27.75 4.29 33.41
CA SER A 111 -27.97 4.47 31.97
C SER A 111 -28.67 5.80 31.64
N SER A 112 -29.38 6.43 32.58
CA SER A 112 -30.25 7.59 32.35
C SER A 112 -29.59 8.72 31.54
N ALA A 113 -28.38 9.15 31.92
CA ALA A 113 -27.66 10.21 31.20
C ALA A 113 -27.32 9.84 29.75
N TYR A 114 -27.01 8.58 29.49
CA TYR A 114 -26.68 8.09 28.15
C TYR A 114 -27.92 8.00 27.25
N LEU A 115 -29.06 7.55 27.81
CA LEU A 115 -30.34 7.53 27.10
C LEU A 115 -30.74 8.93 26.63
N GLU A 116 -30.59 9.92 27.51
CA GLU A 116 -30.84 11.31 27.15
C GLU A 116 -29.87 11.83 26.09
N ALA A 117 -28.57 11.48 26.16
CA ALA A 117 -27.57 11.88 25.18
C ALA A 117 -27.87 11.32 23.78
N VAL A 118 -28.18 10.03 23.66
CA VAL A 118 -28.52 9.43 22.35
C VAL A 118 -29.84 9.95 21.78
N ALA A 119 -30.78 10.34 22.65
CA ALA A 119 -32.03 10.98 22.25
C ALA A 119 -31.80 12.41 21.75
N GLN A 120 -30.99 13.20 22.44
CA GLN A 120 -30.59 14.54 22.02
C GLN A 120 -29.80 14.53 20.70
N ALA A 121 -28.96 13.51 20.50
CA ALA A 121 -28.23 13.30 19.25
C ALA A 121 -29.12 12.76 18.11
N GLY A 122 -30.39 12.43 18.37
CA GLY A 122 -31.33 11.90 17.37
C GLY A 122 -31.02 10.48 16.89
N LEU A 123 -30.19 9.73 17.63
CA LEU A 123 -29.78 8.37 17.26
C LEU A 123 -30.87 7.35 17.61
N MET A 124 -31.38 7.45 18.84
CA MET A 124 -32.45 6.61 19.38
C MET A 124 -33.57 7.48 19.92
N SER A 125 -34.81 7.03 19.79
CA SER A 125 -35.97 7.72 20.35
C SER A 125 -36.84 6.76 21.17
N GLY A 126 -37.58 7.31 22.12
CA GLY A 126 -38.72 6.64 22.74
C GLY A 126 -39.95 6.64 21.84
N GLU A 127 -41.04 6.08 22.35
CA GLU A 127 -42.35 6.09 21.74
C GLU A 127 -43.11 7.39 22.02
N GLU A 128 -44.18 7.64 21.26
CA GLU A 128 -45.05 8.82 21.42
C GLU A 128 -45.69 8.92 22.83
N ASN A 129 -45.80 7.79 23.53
CA ASN A 129 -46.33 7.72 24.89
C ASN A 129 -45.31 8.13 25.98
N GLY A 130 -44.09 8.50 25.60
CA GLY A 130 -43.02 8.90 26.52
C GLY A 130 -42.21 7.73 27.11
N GLN A 131 -42.38 6.50 26.64
CA GLN A 131 -41.58 5.35 27.09
C GLN A 131 -40.37 5.09 26.19
N PHE A 132 -39.23 4.73 26.78
CA PHE A 132 -38.02 4.34 26.04
C PHE A 132 -37.93 2.83 25.82
N HIS A 133 -38.53 2.03 26.70
CA HIS A 133 -38.40 0.57 26.80
C HIS A 133 -36.95 0.11 26.99
N PRO A 134 -36.26 0.54 28.07
CA PRO A 134 -34.82 0.34 28.24
C PRO A 134 -34.40 -1.13 28.22
N HIS A 135 -35.19 -2.02 28.83
CA HIS A 135 -34.88 -3.44 28.98
C HIS A 135 -35.29 -4.31 27.78
N ASN A 136 -35.93 -3.74 26.75
CA ASN A 136 -36.26 -4.50 25.55
C ASN A 136 -34.99 -4.77 24.72
N PRO A 137 -34.79 -5.99 24.20
CA PRO A 137 -33.75 -6.24 23.23
C PRO A 137 -33.94 -5.38 21.98
N ILE A 138 -32.83 -4.92 21.39
CA ILE A 138 -32.91 -4.20 20.11
C ILE A 138 -32.91 -5.18 18.94
N THR A 139 -33.74 -4.94 17.93
CA THR A 139 -33.73 -5.74 16.71
C THR A 139 -32.61 -5.32 15.76
N ARG A 140 -32.21 -6.22 14.86
CA ARG A 140 -31.17 -5.93 13.86
C ARG A 140 -31.55 -4.79 12.90
N GLU A 141 -32.82 -4.64 12.54
CA GLU A 141 -33.27 -3.49 11.72
C GLU A 141 -33.24 -2.16 12.49
N GLN A 142 -33.52 -2.18 13.79
CA GLN A 142 -33.40 -0.99 14.65
C GLN A 142 -31.94 -0.58 14.84
N LEU A 143 -31.04 -1.56 14.99
CA LEU A 143 -29.60 -1.33 15.03
C LEU A 143 -29.11 -0.69 13.72
N ALA A 144 -29.51 -1.24 12.56
CA ALA A 144 -29.16 -0.68 11.25
C ALA A 144 -29.63 0.77 11.09
N ALA A 145 -30.89 1.06 11.45
CA ALA A 145 -31.42 2.42 11.40
C ALA A 145 -30.66 3.40 12.30
N THR A 146 -30.27 2.96 13.50
CA THR A 146 -29.54 3.78 14.46
C THR A 146 -28.15 4.12 13.95
N LEU A 147 -27.41 3.14 13.43
CA LEU A 147 -26.05 3.34 12.91
C LEU A 147 -26.02 4.19 11.64
N VAL A 148 -27.00 3.99 10.76
CA VAL A 148 -27.12 4.79 9.53
C VAL A 148 -27.45 6.25 9.83
N ARG A 149 -28.25 6.53 10.87
CA ARG A 149 -28.45 7.93 11.34
C ARG A 149 -27.14 8.54 11.81
N ALA A 150 -26.30 7.79 12.51
CA ALA A 150 -24.99 8.26 12.96
C ALA A 150 -24.05 8.60 11.78
N LEU A 151 -24.22 7.95 10.62
CA LEU A 151 -23.45 8.27 9.41
C LEU A 151 -23.86 9.61 8.76
N HIS A 152 -25.00 10.20 9.13
CA HIS A 152 -25.53 11.43 8.54
C HIS A 152 -25.64 11.41 6.99
N VAL A 153 -25.91 10.24 6.42
CA VAL A 153 -26.09 10.05 4.97
C VAL A 153 -27.56 10.10 4.57
N ASP A 154 -27.86 10.63 3.38
CA ASP A 154 -29.22 10.57 2.82
C ASP A 154 -29.52 9.15 2.33
N VAL A 155 -30.50 8.51 2.97
CA VAL A 155 -30.93 7.14 2.66
C VAL A 155 -32.19 7.08 1.83
N THR A 156 -32.79 8.23 1.52
CA THR A 156 -34.14 8.31 0.97
C THR A 156 -34.29 7.52 -0.32
N GLY A 157 -35.16 6.51 -0.29
CA GLY A 157 -35.50 5.68 -1.45
C GLY A 157 -34.48 4.61 -1.82
N GLN A 158 -33.39 4.46 -1.06
CA GLN A 158 -32.36 3.45 -1.30
C GLN A 158 -32.92 2.02 -1.13
N GLY A 159 -33.90 1.81 -0.26
CA GLY A 159 -34.52 0.52 0.03
C GLY A 159 -35.20 -0.16 -1.16
N LYS A 160 -35.38 0.55 -2.28
CA LYS A 160 -35.79 -0.06 -3.57
C LYS A 160 -34.76 -1.06 -4.09
N ASN A 161 -33.49 -0.87 -3.76
CA ASN A 161 -32.37 -1.72 -4.17
C ASN A 161 -32.09 -2.85 -3.17
N LEU A 162 -32.91 -3.00 -2.12
CA LEU A 162 -32.73 -4.05 -1.12
C LEU A 162 -33.03 -5.43 -1.71
N VAL A 163 -31.97 -6.19 -1.96
CA VAL A 163 -32.03 -7.59 -2.40
C VAL A 163 -31.64 -8.49 -1.22
N VAL A 164 -32.65 -9.00 -0.52
CA VAL A 164 -32.60 -10.08 0.49
C VAL A 164 -33.86 -10.93 0.39
N ALA A 165 -33.75 -12.22 0.68
CA ALA A 165 -34.83 -13.20 0.66
C ALA A 165 -35.93 -12.88 1.69
N ASP A 166 -35.56 -12.27 2.82
CA ASP A 166 -36.45 -11.90 3.92
C ASP A 166 -36.84 -10.41 3.91
N ARG A 167 -36.79 -9.77 2.74
CA ARG A 167 -37.07 -8.34 2.56
C ARG A 167 -38.45 -7.93 3.10
N ASP A 168 -39.43 -8.82 2.99
CA ASP A 168 -40.80 -8.55 3.45
C ASP A 168 -40.91 -8.56 4.98
N GLN A 169 -39.92 -9.08 5.70
CA GLN A 169 -39.80 -8.98 7.16
C GLN A 169 -39.14 -7.67 7.61
N VAL A 170 -38.51 -6.93 6.69
CA VAL A 170 -37.95 -5.61 6.98
C VAL A 170 -39.09 -4.61 7.03
N SER A 171 -39.25 -3.96 8.17
CA SER A 171 -40.25 -2.93 8.37
C SER A 171 -40.11 -1.83 7.31
N PRO A 172 -41.21 -1.29 6.74
CA PRO A 172 -41.13 -0.28 5.68
C PRO A 172 -40.24 0.92 6.04
N TRP A 173 -40.24 1.36 7.31
CA TRP A 173 -39.42 2.47 7.80
C TRP A 173 -37.91 2.15 7.88
N ALA A 174 -37.54 0.87 7.95
CA ALA A 174 -36.16 0.42 8.11
C ALA A 174 -35.48 0.06 6.78
N ARG A 175 -36.25 -0.12 5.69
CA ARG A 175 -35.74 -0.64 4.40
C ARG A 175 -34.59 0.18 3.82
N ASP A 176 -34.72 1.51 3.86
CA ASP A 176 -33.70 2.42 3.38
C ASP A 176 -32.41 2.28 4.20
N ALA A 177 -32.52 2.24 5.52
CA ALA A 177 -31.37 2.07 6.40
C ALA A 177 -30.73 0.69 6.28
N VAL A 178 -31.52 -0.39 6.21
CA VAL A 178 -30.99 -1.75 6.02
C VAL A 178 -30.24 -1.85 4.69
N GLN A 179 -30.78 -1.26 3.62
CA GLN A 179 -30.05 -1.21 2.35
C GLN A 179 -28.72 -0.48 2.48
N VAL A 180 -28.70 0.71 3.08
CA VAL A 180 -27.48 1.51 3.20
C VAL A 180 -26.47 0.80 4.10
N ALA A 181 -26.89 0.28 5.25
CA ALA A 181 -26.02 -0.45 6.17
C ALA A 181 -25.33 -1.65 5.51
N ARG A 182 -26.04 -2.37 4.63
CA ARG A 182 -25.46 -3.46 3.83
C ARG A 182 -24.55 -2.95 2.73
N ALA A 183 -24.98 -1.91 2.00
CA ALA A 183 -24.25 -1.39 0.85
C ALA A 183 -22.90 -0.76 1.22
N VAL A 184 -22.76 -0.23 2.43
CA VAL A 184 -21.51 0.40 2.92
C VAL A 184 -20.67 -0.52 3.81
N GLY A 185 -21.02 -1.80 3.91
CA GLY A 185 -20.29 -2.81 4.70
C GLY A 185 -20.46 -2.68 6.22
N LEU A 186 -21.40 -1.86 6.69
CA LEU A 186 -21.58 -1.60 8.13
C LEU A 186 -22.26 -2.76 8.85
N MET A 187 -23.24 -3.41 8.21
CA MET A 187 -23.92 -4.58 8.74
C MET A 187 -24.11 -5.64 7.67
N HIS A 188 -23.80 -6.89 8.02
CA HIS A 188 -24.10 -8.06 7.19
C HIS A 188 -25.31 -8.83 7.74
N GLY A 189 -25.96 -9.57 6.85
CA GLY A 189 -27.00 -10.55 7.22
C GLY A 189 -26.40 -11.83 7.80
N ASP A 190 -27.27 -12.73 8.26
CA ASP A 190 -26.86 -14.09 8.66
C ASP A 190 -26.27 -14.85 7.46
N THR A 191 -26.74 -14.52 6.25
CA THR A 191 -26.14 -14.93 4.98
C THR A 191 -26.10 -13.74 4.01
N LEU A 192 -25.50 -13.94 2.84
CA LEU A 192 -25.56 -12.94 1.76
C LEU A 192 -27.00 -12.63 1.33
N GLU A 193 -27.91 -13.60 1.46
CA GLU A 193 -29.30 -13.49 1.01
C GLU A 193 -30.28 -13.19 2.16
N THR A 194 -29.93 -13.39 3.44
CA THR A 194 -30.86 -13.26 4.57
C THR A 194 -30.35 -12.27 5.60
N PHE A 195 -31.10 -11.21 5.89
CA PHE A 195 -30.68 -10.16 6.84
C PHE A 195 -31.07 -10.43 8.30
N ASN A 196 -32.19 -11.13 8.50
CA ASN A 196 -32.86 -11.43 9.76
C ASN A 196 -33.24 -10.15 10.56
N PRO A 197 -34.10 -9.27 10.02
CA PRO A 197 -34.32 -7.92 10.55
C PRO A 197 -34.95 -7.86 11.94
N GLN A 198 -35.83 -8.81 12.26
CA GLN A 198 -36.61 -8.82 13.51
C GLN A 198 -35.90 -9.56 14.65
N ALA A 199 -34.82 -10.28 14.38
CA ALA A 199 -34.06 -10.94 15.42
C ALA A 199 -33.40 -9.93 16.37
N PRO A 200 -33.36 -10.21 17.69
CA PRO A 200 -32.57 -9.44 18.62
C PRO A 200 -31.09 -9.45 18.24
N ALA A 201 -30.40 -8.32 18.40
CA ALA A 201 -28.97 -8.22 18.16
C ALA A 201 -28.17 -8.79 19.34
N GLU A 202 -27.15 -9.58 19.03
CA GLU A 202 -26.20 -10.12 20.02
C GLU A 202 -25.12 -9.10 20.37
N ARG A 203 -24.55 -9.18 21.58
CA ARG A 203 -23.46 -8.31 22.04
C ARG A 203 -22.24 -8.36 21.11
N GLN A 204 -21.84 -9.54 20.64
CA GLN A 204 -20.73 -9.66 19.69
C GLN A 204 -21.00 -8.97 18.35
N GLN A 205 -22.26 -9.02 17.86
CA GLN A 205 -22.65 -8.35 16.63
C GLN A 205 -22.59 -6.83 16.78
N VAL A 206 -23.01 -6.31 17.94
CA VAL A 206 -22.93 -4.87 18.25
C VAL A 206 -21.48 -4.40 18.32
N ALA A 207 -20.59 -5.19 18.92
CA ALA A 207 -19.16 -4.88 18.92
C ALA A 207 -18.61 -4.76 17.49
N VAL A 208 -18.91 -5.72 16.60
CA VAL A 208 -18.47 -5.70 15.20
C VAL A 208 -18.93 -4.45 14.47
N VAL A 209 -20.23 -4.14 14.50
CA VAL A 209 -20.79 -3.03 13.72
C VAL A 209 -20.30 -1.68 14.23
N MET A 210 -20.11 -1.53 15.55
CA MET A 210 -19.57 -0.31 16.15
C MET A 210 -18.07 -0.14 15.85
N VAL A 211 -17.28 -1.21 15.91
CA VAL A 211 -15.87 -1.16 15.51
C VAL A 211 -15.75 -0.81 14.02
N ASN A 212 -16.53 -1.45 13.14
CA ASN A 212 -16.53 -1.13 11.71
C ASN A 212 -16.92 0.33 11.45
N TYR A 213 -17.92 0.85 12.19
CA TYR A 213 -18.29 2.27 12.13
C TYR A 213 -17.09 3.17 12.46
N LEU A 214 -16.44 2.95 13.61
CA LEU A 214 -15.35 3.79 14.09
C LEU A 214 -14.13 3.74 13.16
N ILE A 215 -13.79 2.55 12.67
CA ILE A 215 -12.74 2.38 11.67
C ILE A 215 -13.08 3.16 10.39
N ARG A 216 -14.32 3.04 9.88
CA ARG A 216 -14.76 3.77 8.69
C ARG A 216 -14.64 5.28 8.85
N GLN A 217 -15.04 5.82 10.00
CA GLN A 217 -14.87 7.26 10.29
C GLN A 217 -13.39 7.65 10.33
N SER A 218 -12.54 6.84 10.96
CA SER A 218 -11.10 7.10 11.01
C SER A 218 -10.44 7.06 9.63
N VAL A 219 -10.77 6.08 8.80
CA VAL A 219 -10.25 5.97 7.43
C VAL A 219 -10.77 7.11 6.56
N GLN A 220 -12.04 7.48 6.67
CA GLN A 220 -12.60 8.63 5.95
C GLN A 220 -11.85 9.92 6.32
N ALA A 221 -11.54 10.13 7.60
CA ALA A 221 -10.76 11.29 8.04
C ALA A 221 -9.34 11.31 7.44
N GLN A 222 -8.69 10.16 7.25
CA GLN A 222 -7.40 10.09 6.54
C GLN A 222 -7.53 10.43 5.07
N ILE A 223 -8.56 9.93 4.40
CA ILE A 223 -8.84 10.25 3.00
C ILE A 223 -9.08 11.76 2.85
N ASP A 224 -9.87 12.36 3.74
CA ASP A 224 -10.14 13.80 3.74
C ASP A 224 -8.85 14.61 3.93
N GLN A 225 -7.95 14.17 4.83
CA GLN A 225 -6.63 14.77 4.99
C GLN A 225 -5.75 14.63 3.75
N LYS A 226 -5.76 13.46 3.10
CA LYS A 226 -5.03 13.18 1.85
C LYS A 226 -5.51 14.12 0.74
N LEU A 227 -6.82 14.23 0.55
CA LEU A 227 -7.44 15.14 -0.44
C LEU A 227 -7.14 16.61 -0.13
N GLN A 228 -7.21 17.01 1.13
CA GLN A 228 -6.87 18.37 1.55
C GLN A 228 -5.39 18.69 1.28
N ALA A 229 -4.47 17.75 1.54
CA ALA A 229 -3.05 17.92 1.28
C ALA A 229 -2.75 18.11 -0.21
N ILE A 230 -3.44 17.38 -1.10
CA ILE A 230 -3.35 17.57 -2.55
C ILE A 230 -3.82 18.99 -2.94
N GLN A 231 -4.97 19.43 -2.43
CA GLN A 231 -5.50 20.78 -2.69
C GLN A 231 -4.55 21.88 -2.20
N GLU A 232 -3.93 21.68 -1.04
CA GLU A 232 -2.96 22.60 -0.42
C GLU A 232 -1.55 22.49 -1.04
N LYS A 233 -1.31 21.52 -1.93
CA LYS A 233 0.02 21.18 -2.48
C LYS A 233 1.06 20.94 -1.37
N ASN A 234 0.65 20.31 -0.26
CA ASN A 234 1.47 20.07 0.92
C ASN A 234 1.89 18.60 1.03
N VAL A 235 3.06 18.27 0.50
CA VAL A 235 3.59 16.89 0.50
C VAL A 235 3.81 16.35 1.91
N THR A 236 4.24 17.18 2.87
CA THR A 236 4.46 16.72 4.26
C THR A 236 3.15 16.27 4.91
N LYS A 237 2.06 17.00 4.68
CA LYS A 237 0.73 16.64 5.18
C LYS A 237 0.19 15.39 4.48
N PHE A 238 0.44 15.24 3.18
CA PHE A 238 0.07 14.04 2.43
C PHE A 238 0.82 12.80 2.95
N LEU A 239 2.14 12.90 3.09
CA LEU A 239 2.97 11.80 3.59
C LEU A 239 2.75 11.45 5.07
N ALA A 240 2.01 12.28 5.82
CA ALA A 240 1.57 11.98 7.18
C ALA A 240 0.38 11.02 7.22
N THR A 241 -0.36 10.85 6.10
CA THR A 241 -1.45 9.86 6.00
C THR A 241 -0.95 8.47 5.61
N ILE A 242 0.35 8.32 5.36
CA ILE A 242 1.00 7.08 4.90
C ILE A 242 1.75 6.45 6.08
N ASP A 243 1.57 5.14 6.24
CA ASP A 243 2.23 4.33 7.26
C ASP A 243 3.76 4.49 7.21
N PRO A 244 4.41 4.99 8.30
CA PRO A 244 5.85 5.26 8.31
C PRO A 244 6.70 4.00 8.21
N GLU A 245 6.17 2.82 8.53
CA GLU A 245 6.88 1.54 8.38
C GLU A 245 6.95 1.07 6.91
N LYS A 246 6.22 1.75 6.01
CA LYS A 246 6.22 1.48 4.56
C LYS A 246 7.16 2.43 3.82
N ALA A 247 8.45 2.39 4.12
CA ALA A 247 9.42 3.35 3.57
C ALA A 247 9.40 3.42 2.02
N ALA A 248 9.38 2.27 1.33
CA ALA A 248 9.32 2.22 -0.13
C ALA A 248 8.01 2.83 -0.65
N TYR A 249 6.86 2.36 -0.15
CA TYR A 249 5.55 2.93 -0.52
C TYR A 249 5.45 4.42 -0.23
N LYS A 250 6.03 4.91 0.87
CA LYS A 250 6.04 6.33 1.21
C LYS A 250 6.84 7.15 0.18
N ARG A 251 7.93 6.61 -0.37
CA ARG A 251 8.64 7.23 -1.50
C ARG A 251 7.80 7.24 -2.77
N GLU A 252 7.14 6.13 -3.07
CA GLU A 252 6.24 6.04 -4.23
C GLU A 252 5.12 7.08 -4.14
N GLN A 253 4.51 7.22 -2.97
CA GLN A 253 3.47 8.21 -2.69
C GLN A 253 4.01 9.64 -2.75
N GLN A 254 5.28 9.89 -2.38
CA GLN A 254 5.91 11.20 -2.55
C GLN A 254 6.01 11.58 -4.04
N HIS A 255 6.59 10.71 -4.87
CA HIS A 255 6.75 11.00 -6.29
C HIS A 255 5.41 11.07 -7.02
N TRP A 256 4.45 10.21 -6.65
CA TRP A 256 3.08 10.28 -7.15
C TRP A 256 2.43 11.63 -6.82
N PHE A 257 2.61 12.14 -5.60
CA PHE A 257 2.08 13.44 -5.20
C PHE A 257 2.68 14.59 -6.01
N GLU A 258 4.00 14.55 -6.22
CA GLU A 258 4.72 15.54 -7.04
C GLU A 258 4.16 15.57 -8.47
N ASP A 259 3.93 14.41 -9.09
CA ASP A 259 3.30 14.28 -10.41
C ASP A 259 1.90 14.90 -10.45
N VAL A 260 1.04 14.55 -9.48
CA VAL A 260 -0.34 15.07 -9.41
C VAL A 260 -0.36 16.58 -9.28
N VAL A 261 0.53 17.16 -8.47
CA VAL A 261 0.60 18.61 -8.23
C VAL A 261 1.19 19.37 -9.42
N ALA A 262 2.09 18.75 -10.18
CA ALA A 262 2.69 19.32 -11.38
C ALA A 262 1.77 19.21 -12.61
N SER A 263 0.80 18.30 -12.59
CA SER A 263 -0.05 17.97 -13.72
C SER A 263 -1.40 18.71 -13.71
N PRO A 264 -2.08 18.87 -14.86
CA PRO A 264 -3.39 19.54 -14.93
C PRO A 264 -4.54 18.62 -14.47
N VAL A 265 -4.33 17.89 -13.37
CA VAL A 265 -5.33 17.03 -12.74
C VAL A 265 -6.37 17.90 -12.03
N THR A 266 -7.65 17.64 -12.29
CA THR A 266 -8.78 18.36 -11.67
C THR A 266 -9.83 17.36 -11.18
N ASP A 267 -10.73 17.81 -10.32
CA ASP A 267 -11.83 17.00 -9.76
C ASP A 267 -11.38 15.68 -9.11
N TYR A 268 -10.17 15.65 -8.54
CA TYR A 268 -9.63 14.47 -7.87
C TYR A 268 -10.46 14.12 -6.63
N LYS A 269 -10.97 12.90 -6.57
CA LYS A 269 -11.75 12.34 -5.46
C LYS A 269 -11.31 10.92 -5.18
N LEU A 270 -11.51 10.51 -3.93
CA LEU A 270 -11.30 9.17 -3.45
C LEU A 270 -12.48 8.79 -2.54
N GLU A 271 -13.28 7.80 -2.94
CA GLU A 271 -14.52 7.44 -2.25
C GLU A 271 -14.49 6.00 -1.74
N ILE A 272 -14.85 5.80 -0.46
CA ILE A 272 -14.98 4.47 0.14
C ILE A 272 -16.24 3.78 -0.40
N ARG A 273 -16.06 2.67 -1.10
CA ARG A 273 -17.13 1.76 -1.51
C ARG A 273 -17.44 0.73 -0.44
N ASP A 274 -16.41 0.08 0.08
CA ASP A 274 -16.55 -0.99 1.05
C ASP A 274 -15.34 -1.02 1.99
N LEU A 275 -15.50 -1.63 3.16
CA LEU A 275 -14.47 -1.73 4.18
C LEU A 275 -14.61 -3.06 4.92
N VAL A 276 -13.54 -3.85 4.91
CA VAL A 276 -13.50 -5.16 5.58
C VAL A 276 -12.30 -5.22 6.51
N VAL A 277 -12.55 -5.52 7.79
CA VAL A 277 -11.48 -5.72 8.76
C VAL A 277 -10.78 -7.05 8.47
N THR A 278 -9.46 -7.00 8.32
CA THR A 278 -8.58 -8.15 8.07
C THR A 278 -7.65 -8.35 9.27
N PRO A 279 -7.81 -9.43 10.05
CA PRO A 279 -6.96 -9.68 11.22
C PRO A 279 -5.48 -9.93 10.87
N PRO A 280 -4.53 -9.68 11.81
CA PRO A 280 -4.70 -8.90 13.03
C PRO A 280 -4.40 -7.42 12.72
N MET A 281 -5.39 -6.54 12.87
CA MET A 281 -5.21 -5.07 12.83
C MET A 281 -4.92 -4.40 11.48
N ALA A 282 -5.38 -4.99 10.37
CA ALA A 282 -5.45 -4.29 9.10
C ALA A 282 -6.90 -4.19 8.60
N VAL A 283 -7.14 -3.31 7.65
CA VAL A 283 -8.44 -3.12 7.03
C VAL A 283 -8.23 -3.04 5.53
N ALA A 284 -8.95 -3.88 4.78
CA ALA A 284 -9.06 -3.76 3.34
C ALA A 284 -10.15 -2.73 3.01
N VAL A 285 -9.76 -1.64 2.35
CA VAL A 285 -10.67 -0.56 1.96
C VAL A 285 -10.81 -0.59 0.45
N SER A 286 -12.03 -0.82 -0.04
CA SER A 286 -12.34 -0.74 -1.47
C SER A 286 -12.67 0.71 -1.82
N LEU A 287 -11.85 1.29 -2.69
CA LEU A 287 -11.89 2.70 -3.05
C LEU A 287 -12.25 2.85 -4.53
N VAL A 288 -12.86 3.99 -4.86
CA VAL A 288 -12.96 4.47 -6.24
C VAL A 288 -12.29 5.82 -6.32
N GLN A 289 -11.25 5.91 -7.13
CA GLN A 289 -10.59 7.15 -7.50
C GLN A 289 -11.23 7.71 -8.77
N THR A 290 -11.52 9.01 -8.77
CA THR A 290 -11.97 9.73 -9.97
C THR A 290 -11.21 11.03 -10.13
N TYR A 291 -10.87 11.40 -11.37
CA TYR A 291 -10.27 12.69 -11.69
C TYR A 291 -10.46 13.01 -13.17
N THR A 292 -10.15 14.25 -13.55
CA THR A 292 -10.11 14.71 -14.93
C THR A 292 -8.68 15.11 -15.29
N LEU A 293 -8.15 14.58 -16.40
CA LEU A 293 -6.84 14.94 -16.95
C LEU A 293 -7.02 15.27 -18.44
N HIS A 294 -6.54 16.44 -18.86
CA HIS A 294 -6.69 16.94 -20.24
C HIS A 294 -8.14 16.92 -20.79
N GLY A 295 -9.13 17.03 -19.91
CA GLY A 295 -10.55 17.00 -20.27
C GLY A 295 -11.16 15.59 -20.33
N GLU A 296 -10.35 14.54 -20.18
CA GLU A 296 -10.82 13.16 -20.08
C GLU A 296 -11.04 12.77 -18.61
N ARG A 297 -12.19 12.13 -18.33
CA ARG A 297 -12.53 11.66 -16.99
C ARG A 297 -12.05 10.23 -16.80
N TYR A 298 -11.36 10.00 -15.70
CA TYR A 298 -10.89 8.70 -15.25
C TYR A 298 -11.68 8.25 -14.01
N GLU A 299 -11.92 6.94 -13.93
CA GLU A 299 -12.55 6.28 -12.79
C GLU A 299 -11.89 4.91 -12.61
N LEU A 300 -11.25 4.67 -11.47
CA LEU A 300 -10.51 3.43 -11.20
C LEU A 300 -10.89 2.88 -9.82
N PRO A 301 -11.53 1.70 -9.75
CA PRO A 301 -11.70 0.98 -8.49
C PRO A 301 -10.43 0.23 -8.11
N PHE A 302 -10.05 0.25 -6.84
CA PHE A 302 -8.96 -0.55 -6.29
C PHE A 302 -9.14 -0.82 -4.80
N GLN A 303 -8.24 -1.61 -4.21
CA GLN A 303 -8.24 -1.92 -2.79
C GLN A 303 -6.92 -1.50 -2.16
N GLU A 304 -7.02 -0.72 -1.08
CA GLU A 304 -5.91 -0.32 -0.22
C GLU A 304 -5.99 -1.07 1.12
N ARG A 305 -4.85 -1.28 1.74
CA ARG A 305 -4.72 -1.76 3.11
C ARG A 305 -4.46 -0.57 4.02
N TYR A 306 -5.28 -0.40 5.04
CA TYR A 306 -5.00 0.52 6.15
C TYR A 306 -4.56 -0.28 7.36
N THR A 307 -3.47 0.12 8.03
CA THR A 307 -2.98 -0.54 9.25
C THR A 307 -3.14 0.39 10.44
N MET A 308 -3.54 -0.16 11.58
CA MET A 308 -3.58 0.61 12.82
C MET A 308 -2.15 0.85 13.33
N THR A 309 -1.78 2.12 13.45
CA THR A 309 -0.50 2.57 14.01
C THR A 309 -0.73 3.36 15.30
N GLU A 310 0.33 3.83 15.96
CA GLU A 310 0.22 4.75 17.10
C GLU A 310 -0.47 6.08 16.72
N GLN A 311 -0.45 6.45 15.43
CA GLN A 311 -1.07 7.66 14.89
C GLN A 311 -2.52 7.42 14.40
N GLY A 312 -3.03 6.20 14.57
CA GLY A 312 -4.32 5.76 14.06
C GLY A 312 -4.19 4.91 12.80
N TRP A 313 -5.31 4.69 12.12
CA TRP A 313 -5.35 3.98 10.84
C TRP A 313 -4.63 4.82 9.78
N LEU A 314 -3.59 4.28 9.15
CA LEU A 314 -2.85 4.93 8.07
C LEU A 314 -2.85 4.04 6.82
N ASP A 315 -2.73 4.67 5.66
CA ASP A 315 -2.59 3.97 4.37
C ASP A 315 -1.26 3.20 4.34
N SER A 316 -1.35 1.89 4.17
CA SER A 316 -0.25 0.92 4.23
C SER A 316 -0.05 0.18 2.92
N ASP A 317 -0.35 0.83 1.77
CA ASP A 317 -0.21 0.32 0.39
C ASP A 317 -1.46 -0.37 -0.16
N LEU A 318 -1.45 -0.68 -1.46
CA LEU A 318 -2.48 -1.53 -2.07
C LEU A 318 -2.60 -2.86 -1.33
N LEU A 319 -3.78 -3.48 -1.43
CA LEU A 319 -4.04 -4.78 -0.82
C LEU A 319 -3.26 -5.89 -1.55
N PHE A 320 -2.02 -6.06 -1.11
CA PHE A 320 -1.11 -7.10 -1.58
C PHE A 320 -0.99 -8.25 -0.56
N GLU A 321 -0.84 -9.44 -1.12
CA GLU A 321 -0.20 -10.60 -0.52
C GLU A 321 1.31 -10.58 -0.78
N LYS A 322 2.07 -11.42 -0.07
CA LYS A 322 3.54 -11.41 -0.13
C LYS A 322 4.16 -12.80 -0.32
N LEU A 323 5.20 -12.89 -1.15
CA LEU A 323 6.12 -14.02 -1.22
C LEU A 323 7.54 -13.55 -0.86
N ILE A 324 8.19 -14.27 0.04
CA ILE A 324 9.57 -13.98 0.46
C ILE A 324 10.53 -14.85 -0.34
N ALA A 325 11.48 -14.23 -1.02
CA ALA A 325 12.59 -14.88 -1.71
C ALA A 325 13.91 -14.66 -0.94
N GLN A 326 15.04 -15.08 -1.52
CA GLN A 326 16.35 -14.88 -0.90
C GLN A 326 16.77 -13.40 -0.93
N HIS A 327 16.55 -12.72 -2.06
CA HIS A 327 16.96 -11.33 -2.26
C HIS A 327 15.78 -10.37 -2.49
N PHE A 328 14.54 -10.89 -2.50
CA PHE A 328 13.35 -10.14 -2.87
C PHE A 328 12.15 -10.39 -1.96
N LEU A 329 11.26 -9.40 -1.90
CA LEU A 329 9.92 -9.49 -1.35
C LEU A 329 8.92 -9.17 -2.47
N ILE A 330 8.16 -10.18 -2.91
CA ILE A 330 7.23 -10.05 -4.03
C ILE A 330 5.83 -9.75 -3.49
N TYR A 331 5.29 -8.59 -3.84
CA TYR A 331 3.95 -8.15 -3.56
C TYR A 331 3.05 -8.46 -4.76
N TYR A 332 1.92 -9.11 -4.52
CA TYR A 332 0.98 -9.52 -5.57
C TYR A 332 -0.46 -9.48 -5.06
N ARG A 333 -1.44 -9.42 -5.96
CA ARG A 333 -2.85 -9.35 -5.57
C ARG A 333 -3.44 -10.75 -5.44
N ASP A 334 -4.55 -10.86 -4.71
CA ASP A 334 -5.29 -12.11 -4.61
C ASP A 334 -5.62 -12.67 -6.00
N GLY A 335 -5.48 -13.99 -6.16
CA GLY A 335 -5.60 -14.69 -7.44
C GLY A 335 -4.33 -14.74 -8.30
N ASP A 336 -3.28 -13.95 -8.02
CA ASP A 336 -2.06 -13.88 -8.85
C ASP A 336 -0.87 -14.72 -8.34
N GLN A 337 -1.09 -15.60 -7.35
CA GLN A 337 -0.02 -16.37 -6.68
C GLN A 337 0.88 -17.13 -7.67
N ALA A 338 0.31 -17.81 -8.67
CA ALA A 338 1.09 -18.56 -9.65
C ALA A 338 2.02 -17.66 -10.49
N THR A 339 1.59 -16.45 -10.82
CA THR A 339 2.43 -15.46 -11.49
C THR A 339 3.52 -14.95 -10.55
N ALA A 340 3.18 -14.72 -9.28
CA ALA A 340 4.14 -14.29 -8.27
C ALA A 340 5.24 -15.32 -7.99
N GLU A 341 4.90 -16.61 -7.93
CA GLU A 341 5.88 -17.71 -7.78
C GLU A 341 6.82 -17.80 -8.98
N LYS A 342 6.31 -17.57 -10.19
CA LYS A 342 7.15 -17.47 -11.38
C LYS A 342 8.09 -16.25 -11.32
N VAL A 343 7.55 -15.08 -11.00
CA VAL A 343 8.35 -13.84 -10.85
C VAL A 343 9.41 -14.02 -9.77
N GLN A 344 9.10 -14.71 -8.67
CA GLN A 344 10.04 -15.01 -7.61
C GLN A 344 11.26 -15.79 -8.14
N ALA A 345 11.03 -16.84 -8.93
CA ALA A 345 12.10 -17.62 -9.55
C ALA A 345 12.90 -16.79 -10.57
N ASP A 346 12.19 -16.03 -11.42
CA ASP A 346 12.80 -15.16 -12.43
C ASP A 346 13.63 -14.03 -11.79
N ALA A 347 13.22 -13.51 -10.63
CA ALA A 347 13.93 -12.48 -9.87
C ALA A 347 15.26 -13.01 -9.31
N GLU A 348 15.28 -14.21 -8.75
CA GLU A 348 16.51 -14.83 -8.24
C GLU A 348 17.49 -15.18 -9.38
N ALA A 349 16.96 -15.62 -10.52
CA ALA A 349 17.76 -15.81 -11.73
C ALA A 349 18.29 -14.47 -12.26
N ALA A 350 17.47 -13.42 -12.27
CA ALA A 350 17.86 -12.07 -12.67
C ALA A 350 19.03 -11.55 -11.81
N TYR A 351 18.92 -11.66 -10.49
CA TYR A 351 19.95 -11.28 -9.54
C TYR A 351 21.27 -12.04 -9.81
N THR A 352 21.19 -13.36 -9.92
CA THR A 352 22.36 -14.23 -10.15
C THR A 352 23.07 -13.93 -11.46
N GLU A 353 22.32 -13.73 -12.55
CA GLU A 353 22.90 -13.42 -13.86
C GLU A 353 23.43 -11.99 -13.92
N LEU A 354 22.73 -11.02 -13.31
CA LEU A 354 23.20 -9.64 -13.24
C LEU A 354 24.50 -9.55 -12.43
N GLN A 355 24.65 -10.33 -11.36
CA GLN A 355 25.90 -10.38 -10.57
C GLN A 355 27.14 -10.70 -11.43
N LYS A 356 26.99 -11.48 -12.51
CA LYS A 356 28.09 -11.83 -13.41
C LYS A 356 28.49 -10.67 -14.32
N ARG A 357 27.52 -9.85 -14.74
CA ARG A 357 27.71 -8.72 -15.67
C ARG A 357 27.96 -7.40 -14.95
N TYR A 358 27.39 -7.24 -13.77
CA TYR A 358 27.50 -6.08 -12.90
C TYR A 358 27.71 -6.53 -11.46
N PRO A 359 28.96 -6.82 -11.05
CA PRO A 359 29.23 -7.25 -9.69
C PRO A 359 28.71 -6.23 -8.67
N HIS A 360 27.81 -6.68 -7.80
CA HIS A 360 27.20 -5.88 -6.74
C HIS A 360 27.13 -6.69 -5.45
N GLU A 361 27.00 -6.03 -4.31
CA GLU A 361 26.77 -6.71 -3.03
C GLU A 361 25.61 -6.03 -2.34
N LYS A 362 24.59 -6.81 -1.95
CA LYS A 362 23.54 -6.31 -1.08
C LYS A 362 23.91 -6.56 0.39
N PRO A 363 23.60 -5.62 1.28
CA PRO A 363 23.65 -5.86 2.72
C PRO A 363 22.81 -7.10 3.08
N ALA A 364 23.36 -7.98 3.93
CA ALA A 364 22.66 -9.18 4.36
C ALA A 364 21.33 -8.84 5.03
N GLY A 365 20.24 -9.46 4.56
CA GLY A 365 18.89 -9.28 5.09
C GLY A 365 18.08 -8.15 4.44
N GLN A 366 18.63 -7.40 3.49
CA GLN A 366 17.86 -6.43 2.71
C GLN A 366 17.19 -7.10 1.50
N LEU A 367 15.85 -7.10 1.48
CA LEU A 367 15.05 -7.60 0.36
C LEU A 367 14.66 -6.42 -0.55
N LEU A 368 14.84 -6.57 -1.86
CA LEU A 368 14.23 -5.63 -2.82
C LEU A 368 12.76 -5.95 -2.98
N GLU A 369 11.93 -4.92 -2.96
CA GLU A 369 10.50 -5.08 -3.15
C GLU A 369 10.17 -5.12 -4.65
N ILE A 370 9.34 -6.08 -5.05
CA ILE A 370 8.76 -6.15 -6.40
C ILE A 370 7.24 -6.14 -6.24
N LYS A 371 6.54 -5.18 -6.85
CA LYS A 371 5.07 -5.08 -6.86
C LYS A 371 4.50 -5.48 -8.21
N LEU A 372 3.58 -6.43 -8.21
CA LEU A 372 2.94 -6.96 -9.41
C LEU A 372 1.55 -6.37 -9.61
N TYR A 373 1.33 -5.84 -10.82
CA TYR A 373 0.07 -5.22 -11.21
C TYR A 373 -0.55 -5.97 -12.38
N ASN A 374 -1.66 -6.66 -12.12
CA ASN A 374 -2.41 -7.38 -13.15
C ASN A 374 -3.24 -6.46 -14.07
N ASP A 375 -3.52 -5.24 -13.61
CA ASP A 375 -4.16 -4.17 -14.37
C ASP A 375 -3.11 -3.09 -14.74
N PRO A 376 -2.80 -2.93 -16.05
CA PRO A 376 -1.88 -1.89 -16.50
C PRO A 376 -2.32 -0.46 -16.16
N GLU A 377 -3.62 -0.20 -16.04
CA GLU A 377 -4.11 1.13 -15.70
C GLU A 377 -3.92 1.42 -14.20
N LEU A 378 -4.09 0.41 -13.34
CA LEU A 378 -3.70 0.52 -11.93
C LEU A 378 -2.20 0.76 -11.78
N LEU A 379 -1.35 0.04 -12.53
CA LEU A 379 0.09 0.28 -12.54
C LEU A 379 0.42 1.73 -12.90
N ARG A 380 -0.12 2.22 -14.03
CA ARG A 380 0.09 3.59 -14.50
C ARG A 380 -0.32 4.59 -13.42
N GLN A 381 -1.53 4.44 -12.88
CA GLN A 381 -2.06 5.36 -11.88
C GLN A 381 -1.36 5.29 -10.51
N SER A 382 -0.74 4.16 -10.15
CA SER A 382 0.08 4.03 -8.93
C SER A 382 1.48 4.65 -9.07
N VAL A 383 1.90 5.00 -10.29
CA VAL A 383 3.21 5.61 -10.55
C VAL A 383 3.06 7.09 -10.87
N LYS A 384 2.35 7.43 -11.96
CA LYS A 384 2.18 8.79 -12.47
C LYS A 384 0.82 8.91 -13.17
N LEU A 385 -0.05 9.77 -12.66
CA LEU A 385 -1.36 10.01 -13.30
C LEU A 385 -1.21 10.70 -14.66
N SER A 386 -0.17 11.51 -14.83
CA SER A 386 0.09 12.29 -16.04
C SER A 386 0.56 11.47 -17.24
N PHE A 387 1.02 10.25 -17.00
CA PHE A 387 1.70 9.45 -18.02
C PHE A 387 0.73 9.01 -19.12
N ALA A 388 1.10 9.23 -20.39
CA ALA A 388 0.20 9.07 -21.53
C ALA A 388 0.05 7.61 -22.02
N TRP A 389 0.90 6.69 -21.56
CA TRP A 389 0.94 5.30 -22.02
C TRP A 389 1.18 4.31 -20.88
N GLN A 390 1.10 3.00 -21.17
CA GLN A 390 1.26 1.92 -20.19
C GLN A 390 2.67 1.33 -20.29
N PHE A 391 3.45 1.39 -19.21
CA PHE A 391 4.79 0.81 -19.14
C PHE A 391 4.78 -0.61 -18.55
N ALA A 392 5.82 -1.36 -18.87
CA ALA A 392 5.96 -2.76 -18.48
C ALA A 392 6.66 -2.95 -17.14
N GLY A 393 7.50 -1.99 -16.76
CA GLY A 393 8.28 -1.93 -15.54
C GLY A 393 8.52 -0.47 -15.16
N TRP A 394 8.75 -0.21 -13.86
CA TRP A 394 9.12 1.09 -13.36
C TRP A 394 9.92 0.95 -12.06
N TYR A 395 10.95 1.78 -11.92
CA TYR A 395 11.71 1.93 -10.69
C TYR A 395 12.22 3.37 -10.57
N GLU A 396 12.14 3.92 -9.36
CA GLU A 396 12.82 5.16 -8.95
C GLU A 396 13.51 4.93 -7.60
N TYR A 397 14.46 5.80 -7.25
CA TYR A 397 15.26 5.61 -6.03
C TYR A 397 14.42 5.45 -4.77
N GLY A 398 14.68 4.36 -4.05
CA GLY A 398 14.05 4.07 -2.76
C GLY A 398 12.62 3.51 -2.88
N GLU A 399 12.12 3.24 -4.08
CA GLU A 399 10.82 2.60 -4.32
C GLU A 399 10.92 1.07 -4.45
N ALA A 400 9.77 0.40 -4.51
CA ALA A 400 9.70 -0.95 -5.03
C ALA A 400 9.82 -0.95 -6.57
N ILE A 401 10.37 -2.03 -7.12
CA ILE A 401 10.28 -2.32 -8.56
C ILE A 401 8.81 -2.65 -8.87
N LYS A 402 8.18 -1.93 -9.79
CA LYS A 402 6.76 -2.15 -10.16
C LYS A 402 6.71 -2.80 -11.53
N LEU A 403 6.02 -3.93 -11.67
CA LEU A 403 5.95 -4.69 -12.92
C LEU A 403 4.51 -4.93 -13.35
N SER A 404 4.27 -4.82 -14.66
CA SER A 404 3.03 -5.30 -15.25
C SER A 404 3.03 -6.84 -15.28
N ALA A 405 2.05 -7.43 -14.61
CA ALA A 405 1.81 -8.87 -14.53
C ALA A 405 0.66 -9.32 -15.46
N LYS A 406 0.37 -8.56 -16.52
CA LYS A 406 -0.73 -8.83 -17.45
C LYS A 406 -0.66 -10.27 -17.99
N PRO A 407 -1.78 -11.03 -18.00
CA PRO A 407 -1.81 -12.37 -18.58
C PRO A 407 -1.24 -12.40 -20.00
N GLY A 408 -0.30 -13.30 -20.25
CA GLY A 408 0.41 -13.42 -21.53
C GLY A 408 1.76 -12.66 -21.62
N ALA A 409 2.09 -11.80 -20.66
CA ALA A 409 3.39 -11.12 -20.58
C ALA A 409 4.52 -11.98 -19.96
N GLN A 410 4.24 -13.27 -19.71
CA GLN A 410 5.03 -14.17 -18.86
C GLN A 410 6.42 -14.57 -19.43
N GLY A 411 6.87 -13.98 -20.55
CA GLY A 411 8.11 -14.37 -21.22
C GLY A 411 9.37 -13.63 -20.79
N PHE A 412 9.25 -12.47 -20.12
CA PHE A 412 10.36 -11.50 -20.02
C PHE A 412 10.58 -10.92 -18.62
N TYR A 413 10.08 -11.55 -17.54
CA TYR A 413 10.25 -10.99 -16.19
C TYR A 413 11.71 -10.92 -15.78
N GLN A 414 12.51 -11.96 -16.05
CA GLN A 414 13.93 -11.95 -15.71
C GLN A 414 14.65 -10.73 -16.30
N ALA A 415 14.49 -10.48 -17.60
CA ALA A 415 15.10 -9.35 -18.28
C ALA A 415 14.63 -8.00 -17.72
N LYS A 416 13.32 -7.82 -17.53
CA LYS A 416 12.76 -6.60 -16.94
C LYS A 416 13.26 -6.36 -15.52
N ILE A 417 13.31 -7.40 -14.69
CA ILE A 417 13.82 -7.29 -13.33
C ILE A 417 15.30 -6.89 -13.35
N GLN A 418 16.10 -7.43 -14.28
CA GLN A 418 17.48 -6.97 -14.44
C GLN A 418 17.57 -5.50 -14.85
N HIS A 419 16.72 -5.05 -15.79
CA HIS A 419 16.65 -3.65 -16.21
C HIS A 419 16.40 -2.73 -15.01
N GLU A 420 15.34 -3.00 -14.25
CA GLU A 420 14.99 -2.19 -13.07
C GLU A 420 16.02 -2.31 -11.93
N MET A 421 16.67 -3.46 -11.77
CA MET A 421 17.77 -3.61 -10.82
C MET A 421 18.99 -2.79 -11.21
N VAL A 422 19.28 -2.63 -12.50
CA VAL A 422 20.40 -1.78 -12.94
C VAL A 422 20.10 -0.32 -12.59
N HIS A 423 18.85 0.13 -12.71
CA HIS A 423 18.44 1.45 -12.21
C HIS A 423 18.71 1.58 -10.70
N GLU A 424 18.25 0.62 -9.88
CA GLU A 424 18.53 0.62 -8.43
C GLU A 424 20.02 0.76 -8.11
N LEU A 425 20.85 -0.09 -8.72
CA LEU A 425 22.29 -0.12 -8.47
C LEU A 425 22.99 1.16 -8.94
N THR A 426 22.66 1.64 -10.14
CA THR A 426 23.37 2.77 -10.76
C THR A 426 22.89 4.11 -10.19
N ILE A 427 21.62 4.25 -9.83
CA ILE A 427 21.10 5.43 -9.12
C ILE A 427 21.74 5.54 -7.73
N ALA A 428 21.83 4.43 -6.98
CA ALA A 428 22.50 4.41 -5.69
C ALA A 428 24.00 4.78 -5.79
N GLN A 429 24.70 4.27 -6.81
CA GLN A 429 26.12 4.56 -7.01
C GLN A 429 26.40 5.98 -7.50
N SER A 430 25.46 6.57 -8.24
CA SER A 430 25.57 7.92 -8.80
C SER A 430 24.97 9.01 -7.92
N ASN A 431 24.43 8.68 -6.73
CA ASN A 431 23.64 9.60 -5.92
C ASN A 431 22.49 10.27 -6.71
N ASN A 432 21.84 9.51 -7.61
CA ASN A 432 20.77 10.02 -8.49
C ASN A 432 21.20 11.16 -9.44
N ASN A 433 22.46 11.15 -9.89
CA ASN A 433 23.01 12.16 -10.82
C ASN A 433 23.16 11.66 -12.27
N LEU A 434 22.48 10.56 -12.65
CA LEU A 434 22.52 10.05 -14.02
C LEU A 434 21.59 10.87 -14.93
N PRO A 435 22.05 11.32 -16.11
CA PRO A 435 21.15 11.74 -17.17
C PRO A 435 20.25 10.59 -17.61
N TYR A 436 19.04 10.91 -18.05
CA TYR A 436 17.99 9.95 -18.39
C TYR A 436 18.47 8.92 -19.42
N TRP A 437 19.10 9.37 -20.51
CA TRP A 437 19.61 8.47 -21.55
C TRP A 437 20.71 7.55 -21.02
N LEU A 438 21.53 8.02 -20.09
CA LEU A 438 22.62 7.23 -19.52
C LEU A 438 22.07 6.17 -18.58
N ALA A 439 21.08 6.53 -17.74
CA ALA A 439 20.38 5.58 -16.88
C ALA A 439 19.72 4.45 -17.69
N GLU A 440 18.91 4.79 -18.70
CA GLU A 440 18.24 3.78 -19.54
C GLU A 440 19.23 2.99 -20.38
N GLY A 441 20.29 3.62 -20.88
CA GLY A 441 21.32 2.95 -21.65
C GLY A 441 22.06 1.91 -20.82
N LEU A 442 22.38 2.23 -19.56
CA LEU A 442 23.01 1.29 -18.63
C LEU A 442 22.09 0.09 -18.37
N ALA A 443 20.80 0.35 -18.14
CA ALA A 443 19.80 -0.68 -17.88
C ALA A 443 19.60 -1.62 -19.08
N VAL A 444 19.51 -1.07 -20.30
CA VAL A 444 19.48 -1.87 -21.54
C VAL A 444 20.77 -2.67 -21.73
N TYR A 445 21.94 -2.05 -21.54
CA TYR A 445 23.22 -2.71 -21.76
C TYR A 445 23.45 -3.88 -20.80
N TYR A 446 23.15 -3.72 -19.50
CA TYR A 446 23.45 -4.72 -18.48
C TYR A 446 22.36 -5.77 -18.30
N SER A 447 21.11 -5.51 -18.70
CA SER A 447 20.03 -6.49 -18.68
C SER A 447 20.15 -7.52 -19.82
N ALA A 448 19.54 -8.69 -19.64
CA ALA A 448 19.42 -9.71 -20.69
C ALA A 448 18.18 -9.50 -21.57
N ASP A 449 17.73 -8.25 -21.75
CA ASP A 449 16.52 -7.98 -22.53
C ASP A 449 16.79 -8.14 -24.03
N GLU A 450 16.41 -9.31 -24.57
CA GLU A 450 16.45 -9.61 -26.00
C GLU A 450 15.50 -8.70 -26.81
N GLN A 451 14.51 -8.05 -26.19
CA GLN A 451 13.60 -7.11 -26.85
C GLN A 451 14.33 -5.81 -27.25
N PHE A 452 15.39 -5.46 -26.51
CA PHE A 452 16.31 -4.36 -26.81
C PHE A 452 17.71 -4.84 -27.17
N GLY A 453 17.86 -6.14 -27.48
CA GLY A 453 19.15 -6.74 -27.81
C GLY A 453 19.76 -6.05 -29.02
N VAL A 454 20.67 -5.10 -28.78
CA VAL A 454 20.69 -3.87 -29.59
C VAL A 454 20.95 -4.14 -31.07
N PRO A 455 19.92 -4.16 -31.93
CA PRO A 455 20.12 -4.30 -33.35
C PRO A 455 20.59 -2.94 -33.85
N VAL A 456 21.76 -2.91 -34.47
CA VAL A 456 22.27 -1.73 -35.15
C VAL A 456 21.42 -1.51 -36.41
N LEU A 457 20.38 -0.68 -36.31
CA LEU A 457 19.46 -0.39 -37.42
C LEU A 457 20.14 0.58 -38.41
N PRO A 458 20.21 0.24 -39.72
CA PRO A 458 20.74 1.16 -40.73
C PRO A 458 19.93 2.45 -40.80
N ASP A 459 20.63 3.58 -40.93
CA ASP A 459 20.07 4.92 -41.25
C ASP A 459 19.10 5.55 -40.22
N THR A 460 19.03 5.05 -38.98
CA THR A 460 18.18 5.61 -37.91
C THR A 460 18.94 5.95 -36.62
N TYR A 461 20.25 6.22 -36.65
CA TYR A 461 21.04 6.57 -35.46
C TYR A 461 20.96 8.07 -35.10
N THR A 462 20.85 8.37 -33.80
CA THR A 462 20.68 9.72 -33.23
C THR A 462 21.97 10.16 -32.54
N SER A 463 22.31 11.45 -32.59
CA SER A 463 23.44 12.00 -31.82
C SER A 463 23.13 11.96 -30.31
N ILE A 464 24.16 11.97 -29.46
CA ILE A 464 23.96 12.08 -28.02
C ILE A 464 23.23 13.40 -27.70
N ALA A 465 23.61 14.49 -28.38
CA ALA A 465 22.96 15.79 -28.20
C ALA A 465 21.46 15.77 -28.56
N ASP A 466 21.09 15.10 -29.65
CA ASP A 466 19.69 14.96 -30.06
C ASP A 466 18.91 14.05 -29.10
N LEU A 467 19.54 12.97 -28.63
CA LEU A 467 18.93 12.06 -27.64
C LEU A 467 18.62 12.79 -26.33
N GLU A 468 19.51 13.69 -25.89
CA GLU A 468 19.31 14.55 -24.73
C GLU A 468 18.18 15.59 -24.89
N THR A 469 17.70 15.84 -26.11
CA THR A 469 16.57 16.74 -26.36
C THR A 469 15.22 16.03 -26.30
N LEU A 470 15.21 14.69 -26.32
CA LEU A 470 13.99 13.89 -26.27
C LEU A 470 13.53 13.73 -24.81
N ASN A 471 12.25 13.97 -24.57
CA ASN A 471 11.61 13.62 -23.31
C ASN A 471 10.90 12.27 -23.48
N LEU A 472 11.52 11.20 -23.00
CA LEU A 472 10.98 9.83 -23.09
C LEU A 472 9.56 9.73 -22.49
N GLU A 473 9.30 10.43 -21.38
CA GLU A 473 8.00 10.42 -20.71
C GLU A 473 6.88 11.06 -21.55
N ALA A 474 7.24 11.94 -22.49
CA ALA A 474 6.32 12.61 -23.39
C ALA A 474 6.12 11.89 -24.74
N LEU A 475 6.92 10.86 -25.04
CA LEU A 475 6.76 10.07 -26.26
C LEU A 475 5.51 9.20 -26.15
N THR A 476 4.75 9.09 -27.24
CA THR A 476 3.55 8.24 -27.32
C THR A 476 3.62 7.18 -28.41
N ASP A 477 4.56 7.33 -29.35
CA ASP A 477 4.77 6.37 -30.43
C ASP A 477 5.70 5.23 -29.96
N SER A 478 5.22 3.99 -30.07
CA SER A 478 5.98 2.83 -29.59
C SER A 478 7.31 2.63 -30.31
N GLN A 479 7.42 3.03 -31.58
CA GLN A 479 8.65 2.90 -32.35
C GLN A 479 9.67 3.94 -31.89
N GLU A 480 9.24 5.19 -31.65
CA GLU A 480 10.10 6.24 -31.10
C GLU A 480 10.62 5.86 -29.69
N ILE A 481 9.75 5.32 -28.84
CA ILE A 481 10.12 4.83 -27.51
C ILE A 481 11.16 3.71 -27.63
N SER A 482 10.90 2.66 -28.42
CA SER A 482 11.87 1.57 -28.62
C SER A 482 13.19 2.06 -29.22
N GLN A 483 13.15 3.05 -30.11
CA GLN A 483 14.36 3.66 -30.66
C GLN A 483 15.14 4.37 -29.57
N TYR A 484 14.52 5.15 -28.69
CA TYR A 484 15.23 5.80 -27.57
C TYR A 484 16.05 4.80 -26.74
N TYR A 485 15.41 3.71 -26.30
CA TYR A 485 16.07 2.64 -25.53
C TYR A 485 17.24 1.99 -26.29
N ASN A 486 17.03 1.63 -27.56
CA ASN A 486 18.06 1.01 -28.38
C ASN A 486 19.27 1.94 -28.59
N GLN A 487 19.04 3.24 -28.77
CA GLN A 487 20.12 4.21 -28.99
C GLN A 487 20.93 4.41 -27.71
N ALA A 488 20.23 4.61 -26.59
CA ALA A 488 20.86 4.69 -25.28
C ALA A 488 21.73 3.46 -24.99
N GLY A 489 21.21 2.25 -25.20
CA GLY A 489 21.95 0.99 -25.03
C GLY A 489 23.13 0.84 -26.00
N ASN A 490 22.99 1.26 -27.26
CA ASN A 490 24.10 1.25 -28.22
C ASN A 490 25.21 2.22 -27.81
N ILE A 491 24.89 3.39 -27.26
CA ILE A 491 25.91 4.34 -26.80
C ILE A 491 26.73 3.71 -25.67
N ILE A 492 26.11 2.98 -24.74
CA ILE A 492 26.85 2.24 -23.70
C ILE A 492 27.70 1.13 -24.30
N THR A 493 27.16 0.40 -25.30
CA THR A 493 27.93 -0.62 -26.03
C THR A 493 29.16 0.01 -26.69
N PHE A 494 29.02 1.16 -27.36
CA PHE A 494 30.12 1.91 -27.92
C PHE A 494 31.15 2.30 -26.86
N LEU A 495 30.70 2.82 -25.71
CA LEU A 495 31.61 3.19 -24.61
C LEU A 495 32.39 1.98 -24.10
N ALA A 496 31.72 0.84 -23.92
CA ALA A 496 32.32 -0.40 -23.44
C ALA A 496 33.30 -0.99 -24.47
N ASP A 497 32.92 -1.06 -25.74
CA ASP A 497 33.75 -1.60 -26.83
C ASP A 497 34.98 -0.72 -27.11
N THR A 498 34.83 0.60 -27.02
CA THR A 498 35.87 1.57 -27.41
C THR A 498 36.81 1.90 -26.26
N TYR A 499 36.27 2.09 -25.05
CA TYR A 499 37.03 2.57 -23.89
C TYR A 499 37.13 1.55 -22.75
N GLY A 500 36.42 0.43 -22.86
CA GLY A 500 36.36 -0.60 -21.84
C GLY A 500 35.27 -0.37 -20.81
N GLU A 501 34.68 -1.45 -20.33
CA GLU A 501 33.57 -1.43 -19.37
C GLU A 501 33.93 -0.72 -18.04
N GLY A 502 35.21 -0.73 -17.65
CA GLY A 502 35.69 0.00 -16.47
C GLY A 502 35.48 1.51 -16.58
N VAL A 503 35.51 2.07 -17.80
CA VAL A 503 35.24 3.50 -18.04
C VAL A 503 33.77 3.82 -17.85
N VAL A 504 32.87 2.96 -18.33
CA VAL A 504 31.41 3.08 -18.11
C VAL A 504 31.11 3.12 -16.61
N ARG A 505 31.68 2.18 -15.84
CA ARG A 505 31.53 2.16 -14.37
C ARG A 505 32.10 3.40 -13.70
N LYS A 506 33.25 3.90 -14.18
CA LYS A 506 33.87 5.12 -13.64
C LYS A 506 32.99 6.35 -13.87
N LEU A 507 32.29 6.46 -14.99
CA LEU A 507 31.32 7.55 -15.21
C LEU A 507 30.24 7.55 -14.12
N VAL A 508 29.64 6.40 -13.82
CA VAL A 508 28.63 6.25 -12.76
C VAL A 508 29.20 6.65 -11.39
N GLN A 509 30.40 6.19 -11.07
CA GLN A 509 31.08 6.48 -9.79
C GLN A 509 31.42 7.97 -9.62
N GLU A 510 31.91 8.63 -10.66
CA GLU A 510 32.27 10.05 -10.61
C GLU A 510 31.02 10.94 -10.50
N LEU A 511 29.89 10.55 -11.11
CA LEU A 511 28.60 11.20 -10.87
C LEU A 511 28.17 11.09 -9.41
N GLY A 512 28.49 9.99 -8.73
CA GLY A 512 28.26 9.80 -7.30
C GLY A 512 29.03 10.76 -6.37
N THR A 513 29.98 11.53 -6.90
CA THR A 513 30.68 12.56 -6.11
C THR A 513 29.85 13.83 -5.92
N TYR A 514 28.80 14.01 -6.73
CA TYR A 514 27.85 15.10 -6.56
C TYR A 514 26.86 14.80 -5.42
N PRO A 515 26.27 15.85 -4.79
CA PRO A 515 25.21 15.67 -3.81
C PRO A 515 24.02 14.89 -4.38
N TYR A 516 23.33 14.16 -3.50
CA TYR A 516 22.10 13.45 -3.85
C TYR A 516 21.02 14.40 -4.38
N GLN A 517 20.37 14.02 -5.47
CA GLN A 517 19.23 14.73 -6.05
C GLN A 517 17.91 14.06 -5.65
N ASP A 518 17.03 14.80 -4.97
CA ASP A 518 15.74 14.26 -4.53
C ASP A 518 14.64 14.43 -5.58
N GLY A 519 13.95 13.35 -5.94
CA GLY A 519 12.90 13.32 -6.98
C GLY A 519 13.21 12.29 -8.06
N THR A 520 12.41 12.27 -9.11
CA THR A 520 12.62 11.38 -10.26
C THR A 520 13.82 11.79 -11.10
N THR A 521 14.38 10.85 -11.86
CA THR A 521 15.49 11.13 -12.78
C THR A 521 15.13 12.25 -13.77
N SER A 522 13.89 12.29 -14.26
CA SER A 522 13.39 13.33 -15.18
C SER A 522 13.37 14.74 -14.58
N HIS A 523 13.12 14.90 -13.27
CA HIS A 523 13.11 16.22 -12.64
C HIS A 523 14.49 16.90 -12.64
N HIS A 524 15.56 16.11 -12.66
CA HIS A 524 16.94 16.60 -12.55
C HIS A 524 17.76 16.44 -13.82
N ASP A 525 17.15 16.00 -14.92
CA ASP A 525 17.89 15.60 -16.12
C ASP A 525 18.79 16.73 -16.66
N ASP A 526 18.30 17.97 -16.69
CA ASP A 526 19.08 19.14 -17.10
C ASP A 526 20.35 19.35 -16.25
N LEU A 527 20.27 19.13 -14.94
CA LEU A 527 21.39 19.25 -14.01
C LEU A 527 22.33 18.05 -14.14
N ASN A 528 21.77 16.85 -14.23
CA ASN A 528 22.53 15.61 -14.41
C ASN A 528 23.34 15.65 -15.72
N ARG A 529 22.77 16.20 -16.79
CA ARG A 529 23.46 16.45 -18.07
C ARG A 529 24.64 17.40 -17.94
N GLN A 530 24.57 18.38 -17.02
CA GLN A 530 25.69 19.28 -16.72
C GLN A 530 26.77 18.57 -15.91
N HIS A 531 26.39 17.77 -14.90
CA HIS A 531 27.32 16.95 -14.14
C HIS A 531 28.08 15.97 -15.05
N LEU A 532 27.38 15.28 -15.96
CA LEU A 532 28.02 14.39 -16.93
C LEU A 532 29.07 15.12 -17.79
N ARG A 533 28.70 16.26 -18.38
CA ARG A 533 29.65 17.07 -19.18
C ARG A 533 30.89 17.48 -18.40
N ALA A 534 30.75 17.77 -17.10
CA ALA A 534 31.86 18.17 -16.25
C ALA A 534 32.83 17.03 -15.93
N ILE A 535 32.34 15.78 -15.81
CA ILE A 535 33.19 14.63 -15.47
C ILE A 535 33.84 13.96 -16.69
N ILE A 536 33.25 14.06 -17.89
CA ILE A 536 33.75 13.40 -19.11
C ILE A 536 35.24 13.68 -19.35
N PRO A 537 35.75 14.93 -19.30
CA PRO A 537 37.18 15.18 -19.52
C PRO A 537 38.09 14.43 -18.53
N ASN A 538 37.65 14.23 -17.29
CA ASN A 538 38.43 13.53 -16.27
C ASN A 538 38.40 12.01 -16.45
N VAL A 539 37.30 11.48 -16.98
CA VAL A 539 37.12 10.03 -17.18
C VAL A 539 37.65 9.56 -18.52
N LEU A 540 37.55 10.38 -19.57
CA LEU A 540 37.85 10.07 -20.95
C LEU A 540 39.08 10.83 -21.49
N ASN A 541 40.08 11.08 -20.63
CA ASN A 541 41.39 11.63 -21.00
C ASN A 541 41.33 12.97 -21.77
N GLY A 542 40.53 13.91 -21.28
CA GLY A 542 40.41 15.27 -21.81
C GLY A 542 39.39 15.45 -22.94
N LYS A 543 38.64 14.39 -23.29
CA LYS A 543 37.58 14.49 -24.30
C LYS A 543 36.40 15.35 -23.81
N THR A 544 35.72 16.00 -24.74
CA THR A 544 34.41 16.63 -24.51
C THR A 544 33.27 15.70 -24.93
N LEU A 545 32.04 16.02 -24.51
CA LEU A 545 30.85 15.29 -24.95
C LEU A 545 30.67 15.36 -26.48
N ASP A 546 30.93 16.52 -27.11
CA ASP A 546 30.82 16.68 -28.57
C ASP A 546 31.82 15.79 -29.33
N GLN A 547 33.03 15.62 -28.78
CA GLN A 547 34.03 14.72 -29.35
C GLN A 547 33.59 13.26 -29.20
N LEU A 548 33.01 12.91 -28.05
CA LEU A 548 32.46 11.59 -27.79
C LEU A 548 31.30 11.27 -28.73
N ASP A 549 30.41 12.24 -28.97
CA ASP A 549 29.28 12.13 -29.88
C ASP A 549 29.74 11.91 -31.33
N THR A 550 30.77 12.64 -31.76
CA THR A 550 31.40 12.44 -33.07
C THR A 550 31.97 11.02 -33.22
N GLU A 551 32.62 10.49 -32.18
CA GLU A 551 33.17 9.13 -32.18
C GLU A 551 32.07 8.07 -32.18
N TRP A 552 31.01 8.26 -31.38
CA TRP A 552 29.81 7.45 -31.38
C TRP A 552 29.19 7.36 -32.79
N GLN A 553 28.96 8.50 -33.44
CA GLN A 553 28.38 8.55 -34.78
C GLN A 553 29.24 7.85 -35.84
N ASN A 554 30.56 7.88 -35.69
CA ASN A 554 31.45 7.13 -36.59
C ASN A 554 31.40 5.63 -36.30
N TRP A 555 31.43 5.24 -35.02
CA TRP A 555 31.37 3.84 -34.60
C TRP A 555 30.08 3.16 -35.07
N ILE A 556 28.92 3.82 -34.91
CA ILE A 556 27.64 3.23 -35.30
C ILE A 556 27.52 3.10 -36.83
N LYS A 557 28.03 4.07 -37.60
CA LYS A 557 28.11 3.99 -39.06
C LYS A 557 28.92 2.79 -39.51
N GLU A 558 30.09 2.57 -38.92
CA GLU A 558 30.94 1.42 -39.25
C GLU A 558 30.25 0.09 -38.96
N LYS A 559 29.55 -0.02 -37.82
CA LYS A 559 28.78 -1.21 -37.44
C LYS A 559 27.53 -1.45 -38.30
N THR A 560 26.88 -0.41 -38.81
CA THR A 560 25.74 -0.57 -39.75
C THR A 560 26.17 -1.06 -41.14
N LEU A 561 27.44 -0.87 -41.50
CA LEU A 561 27.98 -1.24 -42.82
C LEU A 561 28.63 -2.63 -42.85
N SER A 562 28.91 -3.21 -41.68
CA SER A 562 29.51 -4.55 -41.49
C SER A 562 28.45 -5.61 -41.29
#